data_AF-A0A7S3CB89-F1
#
_entry.id   AF-A0A7S3CB89-F1
#
_cell.length_a   1.000
_cell.length_b   1.000
_cell.length_c   1.000
_cell.angle_alpha   90.00
_cell.angle_beta   90.00
_cell.angle_gamma   90.00
#
_symmetry.space_group_name_H-M   'P 1'
#
loop_
_entity.id
_entity.type
_entity.pdbx_description
1 polymer ?
#
loop_
_entity_poly.entity_id
_entity_poly.type
_entity_poly.pdbx_seq_one_letter_code
_entity_poly.pdbx_strand_id
1 'polypeptide(L)'
;RSKHELSAFDRPEGLHQLFLIVADGRINEGDQLRSLVHDALAEGGLMIVFIVLDTSKNSLLDVQTVDFVNGVPVLRRYMDQGNFPFPFYTLVREIGSLPRCLAAVIKQWLELTAHQND
;
A
#
# COMPACT_ATOMS: atom_id res chain seq x y z
N ARG A 1 -10.98 7.45 -37.56
CA ARG A 1 -9.89 6.72 -36.87
C ARG A 1 -9.87 7.21 -35.43
N SER A 2 -10.69 6.60 -34.58
CA SER A 2 -10.80 6.95 -33.17
C SER A 2 -9.57 6.42 -32.44
N LYS A 3 -8.87 7.30 -31.71
CA LYS A 3 -7.87 6.88 -30.73
C LYS A 3 -8.62 6.14 -29.63
N HIS A 4 -8.53 4.81 -29.60
CA HIS A 4 -8.76 4.07 -28.37
C HIS A 4 -7.61 4.47 -27.45
N GLU A 5 -7.86 5.38 -26.51
CA GLU A 5 -7.06 5.43 -25.29
C GLU A 5 -7.25 4.07 -24.62
N LEU A 6 -6.17 3.28 -24.59
CA LEU A 6 -6.09 2.12 -23.72
C LEU A 6 -6.23 2.69 -22.30
N SER A 7 -7.42 2.54 -21.73
CA SER A 7 -7.60 2.71 -20.30
C SER A 7 -6.58 1.80 -19.63
N ALA A 8 -5.77 2.32 -18.71
CA ALA A 8 -4.88 1.47 -17.90
C ALA A 8 -5.67 0.38 -17.12
N PHE A 9 -7.00 0.48 -17.13
CA PHE A 9 -7.96 -0.41 -16.51
C PHE A 9 -8.81 -1.22 -17.51
N ASP A 10 -8.53 -1.17 -18.82
CA ASP A 10 -9.01 -2.21 -19.75
C ASP A 10 -8.22 -3.49 -19.42
N ARG A 11 -8.66 -4.20 -18.38
CA ARG A 11 -7.99 -5.41 -17.91
C ARG A 11 -8.40 -6.59 -18.79
N PRO A 12 -7.45 -7.25 -19.49
CA PRO A 12 -7.75 -8.54 -20.06
C PRO A 12 -8.19 -9.51 -18.94
N GLU A 13 -9.23 -10.31 -19.21
CA GLU A 13 -9.77 -11.26 -18.23
C GLU A 13 -8.65 -12.16 -17.68
N GLY A 14 -8.56 -12.27 -16.34
CA GLY A 14 -7.55 -13.07 -15.65
C GLY A 14 -6.22 -12.37 -15.35
N LEU A 15 -6.05 -11.08 -15.66
CA LEU A 15 -4.81 -10.36 -15.32
C LEU A 15 -4.75 -9.99 -13.84
N HIS A 16 -3.83 -10.62 -13.10
CA HIS A 16 -3.41 -10.19 -11.77
C HIS A 16 -2.23 -9.21 -11.88
N GLN A 17 -2.31 -8.08 -11.19
CA GLN A 17 -1.27 -7.05 -11.15
C GLN A 17 -0.77 -6.84 -9.72
N LEU A 18 0.53 -6.62 -9.57
CA LEU A 18 1.16 -6.24 -8.31
C LEU A 18 1.73 -4.83 -8.44
N PHE A 19 1.23 -3.90 -7.62
CA PHE A 19 1.76 -2.56 -7.47
C PHE A 19 2.59 -2.46 -6.18
N LEU A 20 3.91 -2.43 -6.34
CA LEU A 20 4.86 -2.25 -5.25
C LEU A 20 5.22 -0.77 -5.10
N ILE A 21 5.05 -0.25 -3.89
CA ILE A 21 5.46 1.10 -3.52
C ILE A 21 6.61 0.98 -2.52
N VAL A 22 7.73 1.66 -2.78
CA VAL A 22 8.88 1.70 -1.87
C VAL A 22 9.16 3.15 -1.52
N ALA A 23 8.85 3.53 -0.27
CA ALA A 23 8.97 4.91 0.19
C ALA A 23 9.04 4.98 1.72
N ASP A 24 9.29 6.16 2.28
CA ASP A 24 9.38 6.37 3.74
C ASP A 24 8.02 6.36 4.46
N GLY A 25 6.91 6.36 3.71
CA GLY A 25 5.55 6.22 4.22
C GLY A 25 4.92 7.50 4.76
N ARG A 26 5.53 8.68 4.58
CA ARG A 26 4.97 9.95 5.08
C ARG A 26 3.97 10.55 4.07
N ILE A 27 2.67 10.48 4.37
CA ILE A 27 1.60 10.89 3.45
C ILE A 27 0.74 11.97 4.10
N ASN A 28 0.55 13.09 3.39
CA ASN A 28 -0.22 14.25 3.87
C ASN A 28 -1.72 14.13 3.55
N GLU A 29 -2.09 13.45 2.46
CA GLU A 29 -3.47 13.35 1.94
C GLU A 29 -4.08 11.96 2.23
N GLY A 30 -3.98 11.53 3.48
CA GLY A 30 -4.27 10.15 3.90
C GLY A 30 -5.68 9.66 3.55
N ASP A 31 -6.72 10.48 3.74
CA ASP A 31 -8.12 10.03 3.57
C ASP A 31 -8.55 9.90 2.11
N GLN A 32 -8.15 10.83 1.24
CA GLN A 32 -8.43 10.73 -0.19
C GLN A 32 -7.68 9.54 -0.79
N LEU A 33 -6.41 9.36 -0.42
CA LEU A 33 -5.62 8.22 -0.87
C LEU A 33 -6.20 6.90 -0.36
N ARG A 34 -6.70 6.85 0.88
CA ARG A 34 -7.34 5.66 1.46
C ARG A 34 -8.57 5.25 0.66
N SER A 35 -9.44 6.20 0.29
CA SER A 35 -10.60 5.92 -0.57
C SER A 35 -10.15 5.36 -1.92
N LEU A 36 -9.17 6.01 -2.56
CA LEU A 36 -8.66 5.59 -3.86
C LEU A 36 -8.02 4.18 -3.81
N VAL A 37 -7.25 3.88 -2.77
CA VAL A 37 -6.66 2.55 -2.55
C VAL A 37 -7.76 1.51 -2.31
N HIS A 38 -8.76 1.83 -1.50
CA HIS A 38 -9.89 0.94 -1.24
C HIS A 38 -10.64 0.60 -2.54
N ASP A 39 -10.99 1.62 -3.33
CA ASP A 39 -11.75 1.45 -4.57
C ASP A 39 -10.95 0.62 -5.59
N ALA A 40 -9.66 0.91 -5.75
CA ALA A 40 -8.77 0.17 -6.64
C ALA A 40 -8.61 -1.32 -6.26
N LEU A 41 -8.61 -1.63 -4.96
CA LEU A 41 -8.57 -3.01 -4.47
C LEU A 41 -9.93 -3.71 -4.61
N ALA A 42 -11.04 -2.98 -4.44
CA ALA A 42 -12.39 -3.51 -4.53
C ALA A 42 -12.77 -3.96 -5.96
N GLU A 43 -12.17 -3.35 -6.98
CA GLU A 43 -12.29 -3.81 -8.37
C GLU A 43 -11.70 -5.21 -8.61
N GLY A 44 -10.91 -5.75 -7.67
CA GLY A 44 -10.23 -7.03 -7.79
C GLY A 44 -9.03 -6.96 -8.73
N GLY A 45 -8.27 -8.06 -8.88
CA GLY A 45 -7.16 -8.19 -9.84
C GLY A 45 -5.92 -7.31 -9.62
N LEU A 46 -5.93 -6.36 -8.68
CA LEU A 46 -4.81 -5.51 -8.31
C LEU A 46 -4.45 -5.76 -6.85
N MET A 47 -3.17 -6.02 -6.57
CA MET A 47 -2.62 -6.05 -5.23
C MET A 47 -1.67 -4.86 -5.04
N ILE A 48 -1.88 -4.07 -3.99
CA ILE A 48 -1.03 -2.91 -3.67
C ILE A 48 -0.26 -3.22 -2.40
N VAL A 49 1.07 -3.22 -2.45
CA VAL A 49 1.93 -3.48 -1.30
C VAL A 49 2.91 -2.33 -1.08
N PHE A 50 2.92 -1.79 0.14
CA PHE A 50 3.80 -0.69 0.52
C PHE A 50 4.99 -1.19 1.36
N ILE A 51 6.20 -1.01 0.86
CA ILE A 51 7.44 -1.27 1.59
C ILE A 51 7.90 0.06 2.20
N VAL A 52 7.70 0.18 3.51
CA VAL A 52 8.06 1.36 4.30
C VAL A 52 9.56 1.32 4.62
N LEU A 53 10.30 2.33 4.17
CA LEU A 53 11.69 2.54 4.54
C LEU A 53 11.78 3.33 5.85
N ASP A 54 12.00 2.63 6.95
CA ASP A 54 11.95 3.19 8.31
C ASP A 54 13.36 3.31 8.90
N THR A 55 14.06 4.42 8.60
CA THR A 55 15.41 4.66 9.14
C THR A 55 15.36 5.24 10.56
N SER A 56 16.17 4.69 11.46
CA SER A 56 16.10 4.86 12.92
C SER A 56 16.13 6.29 13.45
N LYS A 57 16.62 7.27 12.69
CA LYS A 57 16.72 8.66 13.16
C LYS A 57 15.38 9.40 13.22
N ASN A 58 14.35 8.94 12.51
CA ASN A 58 13.01 9.53 12.49
C ASN A 58 11.98 8.45 12.15
N SER A 59 11.75 7.52 13.08
CA SER A 59 10.95 6.34 12.77
C SER A 59 9.51 6.71 12.45
N LEU A 60 8.94 6.07 11.42
CA LEU A 60 7.53 6.24 11.07
C LEU A 60 6.60 5.73 12.20
N LEU A 61 7.06 4.76 12.99
CA LEU A 61 6.31 4.22 14.14
C LEU A 61 6.10 5.24 15.26
N ASP A 62 6.99 6.23 15.36
CA ASP A 62 6.93 7.27 16.38
C ASP A 62 6.08 8.47 15.94
N VAL A 63 5.66 8.50 14.66
CA VAL A 63 4.81 9.57 14.14
C VAL A 63 3.40 9.43 14.72
N GLN A 64 2.88 10.55 15.23
CA GLN A 64 1.53 10.65 15.76
C GLN A 64 0.71 11.63 14.93
N THR A 65 -0.56 11.31 14.75
CA THR A 65 -1.56 12.19 14.15
C THR A 65 -2.55 12.66 15.20
N VAL A 66 -3.19 13.79 14.94
CA VAL A 66 -4.25 14.33 15.80
C VAL A 66 -5.56 14.22 15.04
N ASP A 67 -6.46 13.40 15.57
CA ASP A 67 -7.83 13.31 15.10
C ASP A 67 -8.73 14.12 16.03
N PHE A 68 -9.83 14.68 15.52
CA PHE A 68 -10.82 15.36 16.35
C PHE A 68 -12.07 14.49 16.46
N VAL A 69 -12.31 13.94 17.65
CA VAL A 69 -13.51 13.14 17.94
C VAL A 69 -14.44 13.99 18.81
N ASN A 70 -15.61 14.36 18.28
CA ASN A 70 -16.56 15.26 18.95
C ASN A 70 -15.93 16.60 19.38
N GLY A 71 -15.02 17.13 18.56
CA GLY A 71 -14.31 18.38 18.84
C GLY A 71 -13.15 18.26 19.85
N VAL A 72 -12.90 17.07 20.40
CA VAL A 72 -11.78 16.80 21.30
C VAL A 72 -10.60 16.24 20.50
N PRO A 73 -9.39 16.83 20.62
CA PRO A 73 -8.20 16.27 19.97
C PRO A 73 -7.81 14.95 20.64
N VAL A 74 -7.65 13.92 19.83
CA VAL A 74 -7.22 12.58 20.21
C VAL A 74 -5.97 12.24 19.41
N LEU A 75 -4.90 11.93 20.12
CA LEU A 75 -3.64 11.52 19.54
C LEU A 75 -3.71 10.05 19.13
N ARG A 76 -3.34 9.73 17.88
CA ARG A 76 -3.24 8.36 17.37
C ARG A 76 -1.86 8.13 16.77
N ARG A 77 -1.40 6.88 16.68
CA ARG A 77 -0.17 6.61 15.93
C ARG A 77 -0.48 6.59 14.44
N TYR A 78 0.47 7.07 13.65
CA TYR A 78 0.34 7.11 12.19
C TYR A 78 0.11 5.72 11.58
N MET A 79 0.78 4.71 12.14
CA MET A 79 0.71 3.33 11.70
C MET A 79 -0.43 2.51 12.34
N ASP A 80 -1.27 3.13 13.17
CA ASP A 80 -2.43 2.44 13.74
C ASP A 80 -3.44 2.08 12.63
N GLN A 81 -4.21 1.02 12.90
CA GLN A 81 -5.21 0.51 11.97
C GLN A 81 -6.20 1.60 11.57
N GLY A 82 -6.36 1.80 10.27
CA GLY A 82 -7.26 2.81 9.70
C GLY A 82 -6.65 4.20 9.49
N ASN A 83 -5.40 4.44 9.92
CA ASN A 83 -4.72 5.73 9.70
C ASN A 83 -3.74 5.67 8.52
N PHE A 84 -2.92 4.62 8.41
CA PHE A 84 -2.10 4.37 7.23
C PHE A 84 -2.98 3.91 6.04
N PRO A 85 -2.83 4.48 4.83
CA PRO A 85 -3.79 4.27 3.74
C PRO A 85 -3.62 2.95 2.99
N PHE A 86 -2.54 2.21 3.22
CA PHE A 86 -2.28 0.94 2.54
C PHE A 86 -2.52 -0.25 3.49
N PRO A 87 -3.40 -1.21 3.12
CA PRO A 87 -3.71 -2.36 3.97
C PRO A 87 -2.57 -3.40 4.01
N PHE A 88 -1.79 -3.52 2.93
CA PHE A 88 -0.64 -4.41 2.87
C PHE A 88 0.65 -3.60 2.91
N TYR A 89 1.41 -3.73 3.99
CA TYR A 89 2.70 -3.06 4.12
C TYR A 89 3.71 -3.88 4.92
N THR A 90 4.98 -3.52 4.78
CA THR A 90 6.09 -4.09 5.56
C THR A 90 7.11 -3.01 5.87
N LEU A 91 7.79 -3.10 7.02
CA LEU A 91 8.81 -2.15 7.42
C LEU A 91 10.21 -2.71 7.14
N VAL A 92 11.02 -1.93 6.43
CA VAL A 92 12.43 -2.19 6.15
C VAL A 92 13.27 -1.14 6.88
N ARG A 93 13.92 -1.57 7.97
CA ARG A 93 14.83 -0.72 8.76
C ARG A 93 16.29 -0.78 8.30
N GLU A 94 16.65 -1.93 7.73
CA GLU A 94 17.98 -2.24 7.21
C GLU A 94 17.91 -2.24 5.68
N ILE A 95 18.48 -1.24 5.00
CA ILE A 95 18.38 -1.14 3.53
C ILE A 95 18.96 -2.37 2.81
N GLY A 96 19.97 -3.02 3.41
CA GLY A 96 20.54 -4.26 2.89
C GLY A 96 19.56 -5.44 2.87
N SER A 97 18.45 -5.36 3.63
CA SER A 97 17.39 -6.37 3.62
C SER A 97 16.34 -6.16 2.53
N LEU A 98 16.31 -4.98 1.88
CA LEU A 98 15.31 -4.63 0.86
C LEU A 98 15.24 -5.63 -0.31
N PRO A 99 16.35 -6.11 -0.90
CA PRO A 99 16.29 -7.10 -1.98
C PRO A 99 15.59 -8.40 -1.55
N ARG A 100 15.84 -8.85 -0.31
CA ARG A 100 15.20 -10.04 0.26
C ARG A 100 13.72 -9.80 0.53
N CYS A 101 13.36 -8.62 1.03
CA CYS A 101 11.98 -8.22 1.26
C CYS A 101 11.17 -8.22 -0.06
N LEU A 102 11.71 -7.58 -1.11
CA LEU A 102 11.10 -7.58 -2.44
C LEU A 102 10.89 -9.01 -2.98
N ALA A 103 11.91 -9.86 -2.89
CA ALA A 103 11.81 -11.25 -3.33
C ALA A 103 10.71 -12.02 -2.56
N ALA A 104 10.58 -11.79 -1.26
CA ALA A 104 9.54 -12.41 -0.44
C ALA A 104 8.13 -11.94 -0.83
N VAL A 105 7.93 -10.63 -1.04
CA VAL A 105 6.63 -10.07 -1.45
C VAL A 105 6.22 -10.60 -2.83
N ILE A 106 7.15 -10.60 -3.79
CA ILE A 106 6.88 -11.11 -5.15
C ILE A 106 6.54 -12.59 -5.09
N LYS A 107 7.30 -13.40 -4.33
CA LYS A 107 7.02 -14.82 -4.16
C LYS A 107 5.63 -15.06 -3.56
N GLN A 108 5.29 -14.35 -2.49
CA GLN A 108 3.98 -14.45 -1.85
C GLN A 108 2.84 -14.08 -2.81
N TRP A 109 3.00 -13.02 -3.60
CA TRP A 109 2.02 -12.64 -4.62
C TRP A 109 1.86 -13.73 -5.68
N LEU A 110 2.96 -14.28 -6.19
CA LEU A 110 2.93 -15.38 -7.17
C LEU A 110 2.17 -16.60 -6.61
N GLU A 111 2.48 -17.02 -5.38
CA GLU A 111 1.79 -18.14 -4.71
C GLU A 111 0.29 -17.89 -4.57
N LEU A 112 -0.11 -16.69 -4.14
CA LEU A 112 -1.52 -16.32 -4.02
C LEU A 112 -2.25 -16.34 -5.37
N THR A 113 -1.63 -15.83 -6.43
CA THR A 113 -2.23 -15.82 -7.77
C THR A 113 -2.29 -17.20 -8.42
N ALA A 114 -1.31 -18.08 -8.14
CA ALA A 114 -1.33 -19.45 -8.63
C ALA A 114 -2.49 -20.25 -8.03
N HIS A 115 -2.75 -20.09 -6.73
CA HIS A 115 -3.86 -20.75 -6.03
C HIS A 115 -5.26 -20.26 -6.43
N GLN A 116 -5.39 -19.12 -7.10
CA GLN A 116 -6.69 -18.63 -7.59
C GLN A 116 -7.07 -19.18 -8.96
N ASN A 117 -6.12 -19.82 -9.66
CA ASN A 117 -6.30 -20.37 -11.01
C ASN A 117 -6.54 -21.90 -11.02
N ASP A 118 -6.56 -22.55 -9.85
CA ASP A 118 -6.94 -23.95 -9.63
C ASP A 118 -8.39 -24.05 -9.12
#